data_AF-A0A523T197-F1
#
_entry.id   AF-A0A523T197-F1
#
_cell.length_a   1.000
_cell.length_b   1.000
_cell.length_c   1.000
_cell.angle_alpha   90.00
_cell.angle_beta   90.00
_cell.angle_gamma   90.00
#
_symmetry.space_group_name_H-M   'P 1'
#
loop_
_entity.id
_entity.type
_entity.pdbx_description
1 polymer ?
#
loop_
_entity_poly.entity_id
_entity_poly.type
_entity_poly.pdbx_seq_one_letter_code
_entity_poly.pdbx_strand_id
1 'polypeptide(L)'
;MRRFSFVLHPLFRFPFEILIFIFVIGFLFGIYTKDIDAIVPSLAGVLIFFLFFVIKRFSFILVSDRTIKIQFGAFAFCDIALSNIKDISTIEHKAFDGIGVKIRGRGEIAMVTRAGKVVELHLAEMNYCRMFGFARISFNVLRLSPEKQDEFIVMIKELVGIH
;
A
#
# COMPACT_ATOMS: atom_id res chain seq x y z
N MET A 1 19.57 6.40 4.54
CA MET A 1 18.27 6.10 3.92
C MET A 1 17.64 4.89 4.60
N ARG A 2 16.41 5.01 5.10
CA ARG A 2 15.74 3.97 5.90
C ARG A 2 14.47 3.49 5.21
N ARG A 3 14.23 2.18 5.21
CA ARG A 3 13.08 1.55 4.54
C ARG A 3 12.08 1.01 5.57
N PHE A 4 10.81 1.32 5.37
CA PHE A 4 9.68 0.74 6.06
C PHE A 4 8.81 -0.04 5.07
N SER A 5 8.31 -1.19 5.51
CA SER A 5 7.30 -1.95 4.77
C SER A 5 5.90 -1.53 5.24
N PHE A 6 4.89 -1.81 4.43
CA PHE A 6 3.50 -1.72 4.87
C PHE A 6 3.10 -2.97 5.69
N VAL A 7 2.28 -2.81 6.73
CA VAL A 7 1.78 -3.95 7.54
C VAL A 7 0.83 -4.80 6.71
N LEU A 8 1.21 -5.99 6.28
CA LEU A 8 0.21 -6.96 5.81
C LEU A 8 -0.26 -7.83 6.97
N HIS A 9 -1.55 -7.78 7.25
CA HIS A 9 -2.15 -8.65 8.27
C HIS A 9 -2.02 -10.13 7.83
N PRO A 10 -1.57 -11.06 8.70
CA PRO A 10 -1.40 -12.48 8.36
C PRO A 10 -2.68 -13.17 7.86
N LEU A 11 -3.85 -12.71 8.32
CA LEU A 11 -5.16 -13.17 7.82
C LEU A 11 -5.37 -12.93 6.32
N PHE A 12 -4.72 -11.93 5.72
CA PHE A 12 -4.72 -11.73 4.26
C PHE A 12 -3.54 -12.42 3.56
N ARG A 13 -2.69 -13.16 4.30
CA ARG A 13 -1.53 -13.86 3.74
C ARG A 13 -1.82 -15.34 3.54
N PHE A 14 -2.22 -16.04 4.60
CA PHE A 14 -2.36 -17.50 4.57
C PHE A 14 -3.46 -18.02 3.65
N PRO A 15 -4.70 -17.48 3.67
CA PRO A 15 -5.74 -17.94 2.75
C PRO A 15 -5.37 -17.71 1.28
N PHE A 16 -4.60 -16.65 1.01
CA PHE A 16 -4.17 -16.28 -0.33
C PHE A 16 -3.06 -17.19 -0.86
N GLU A 17 -2.10 -17.58 -0.01
CA GLU A 17 -1.07 -18.56 -0.37
C GLU A 17 -1.68 -19.94 -0.68
N ILE A 18 -2.71 -20.35 0.07
CA ILE A 18 -3.47 -21.59 -0.19
C ILE A 18 -4.26 -21.49 -1.49
N LEU A 19 -4.94 -20.37 -1.74
CA LEU A 19 -5.70 -20.16 -2.98
C LEU A 19 -4.79 -20.21 -4.22
N ILE A 20 -3.60 -19.61 -4.18
CA ILE A 20 -2.61 -19.71 -5.27
C ILE A 20 -2.31 -21.17 -5.57
N PHE A 21 -2.05 -21.97 -4.53
CA PHE A 21 -1.73 -23.38 -4.69
C PHE A 21 -2.89 -24.14 -5.36
N ILE A 22 -4.13 -23.87 -4.96
CA ILE A 22 -5.33 -24.45 -5.58
C ILE A 22 -5.44 -24.05 -7.06
N PHE A 23 -5.21 -22.78 -7.41
CA PHE A 23 -5.28 -22.33 -8.80
C PHE A 23 -4.15 -22.90 -9.67
N VAL A 24 -2.94 -23.07 -9.13
CA VAL A 24 -1.84 -23.72 -9.85
C VAL A 24 -2.18 -25.19 -10.13
N ILE A 25 -2.74 -25.91 -9.14
CA ILE A 25 -3.19 -27.29 -9.34
C ILE A 25 -4.31 -27.35 -10.37
N GLY A 26 -5.31 -26.47 -10.28
CA GLY A 26 -6.42 -26.40 -11.24
C GLY A 26 -5.94 -26.11 -12.66
N PHE A 27 -4.94 -25.25 -12.82
CA PHE A 27 -4.32 -24.96 -14.11
C PHE A 27 -3.58 -26.17 -14.70
N LEU A 28 -2.75 -26.85 -13.89
CA LEU A 28 -2.03 -28.05 -14.32
C LEU A 28 -3.00 -29.20 -14.67
N PHE A 29 -4.05 -29.37 -13.86
CA PHE A 29 -5.11 -30.33 -14.11
C PHE A 29 -5.84 -30.02 -15.42
N GLY A 30 -6.26 -28.76 -15.63
CA GLY A 30 -6.91 -28.32 -16.85
C GLY A 30 -6.04 -28.52 -18.10
N ILE A 31 -4.72 -28.27 -18.01
CA ILE A 31 -3.79 -28.59 -19.11
C ILE A 31 -3.76 -30.10 -19.38
N TYR A 32 -3.67 -30.91 -18.33
CA TYR A 32 -3.62 -32.37 -18.45
C TYR A 32 -4.91 -32.95 -19.07
N THR A 33 -6.07 -32.45 -18.67
CA THR A 33 -7.38 -32.89 -19.17
C THR A 33 -7.81 -32.18 -20.45
N LYS A 34 -7.08 -31.15 -20.89
CA LYS A 34 -7.43 -30.24 -21.99
C LYS A 34 -8.78 -29.54 -21.78
N ASP A 35 -9.13 -29.27 -20.53
CA ASP A 35 -10.37 -28.61 -20.15
C ASP A 35 -10.18 -27.10 -20.02
N ILE A 36 -10.68 -26.36 -21.01
CA ILE A 36 -10.59 -24.90 -21.05
C ILE A 36 -11.36 -24.26 -19.88
N ASP A 37 -12.44 -24.88 -19.42
CA ASP A 37 -13.27 -24.37 -18.33
C ASP A 37 -12.55 -24.47 -16.98
N ALA A 38 -11.55 -25.35 -16.86
CA ALA A 38 -10.63 -25.39 -15.73
C ALA A 38 -9.44 -24.43 -15.90
N ILE A 39 -8.93 -24.26 -17.13
CA ILE A 39 -7.75 -23.45 -17.42
C ILE A 39 -8.02 -21.96 -17.22
N VAL A 40 -9.10 -21.42 -17.80
CA VAL A 40 -9.36 -19.97 -17.84
C VAL A 40 -9.56 -19.38 -16.44
N PRO A 41 -10.41 -19.95 -15.55
CA PRO A 41 -10.56 -19.45 -14.19
C PRO A 41 -9.28 -19.60 -13.37
N SER A 42 -8.51 -20.68 -13.60
CA SER A 42 -7.25 -20.91 -12.89
C SER A 42 -6.19 -19.88 -13.27
N LEU A 43 -6.09 -19.53 -14.55
CA LEU A 43 -5.18 -18.49 -15.03
C LEU A 43 -5.58 -17.11 -14.51
N ALA A 44 -6.87 -16.78 -14.52
CA ALA A 44 -7.39 -15.54 -13.95
C ALA A 44 -7.09 -15.44 -12.45
N GLY A 45 -7.28 -16.55 -11.72
CA GLY A 45 -6.88 -16.68 -10.31
C GLY A 45 -5.40 -16.34 -10.14
N VAL A 46 -4.50 -17.11 -10.77
CA VAL A 46 -3.04 -16.88 -10.68
C VAL A 46 -2.65 -15.43 -11.01
N LEU A 47 -3.27 -14.82 -12.02
CA LEU A 47 -3.01 -13.42 -12.39
C LEU A 47 -3.41 -12.45 -11.28
N ILE A 48 -4.62 -12.61 -10.71
CA ILE A 48 -5.08 -11.79 -9.58
C ILE A 48 -4.12 -11.92 -8.40
N PHE A 49 -3.68 -13.14 -8.07
CA PHE A 49 -2.73 -13.33 -6.97
C PHE A 49 -1.35 -12.78 -7.27
N PHE A 50 -0.88 -12.88 -8.51
CA PHE A 50 0.37 -12.26 -8.92
C PHE A 50 0.31 -10.75 -8.71
N LEU A 51 -0.80 -10.09 -9.05
CA LEU A 51 -1.01 -8.67 -8.76
C LEU A 51 -0.94 -8.39 -7.26
N PHE A 52 -1.60 -9.18 -6.41
CA PHE A 52 -1.52 -9.04 -4.95
C PHE A 52 -0.09 -9.23 -4.42
N PHE A 53 0.65 -10.22 -4.93
CA PHE A 53 2.03 -10.47 -4.54
C PHE A 53 2.95 -9.31 -4.92
N VAL A 54 2.76 -8.76 -6.12
CA VAL A 54 3.47 -7.57 -6.59
C VAL A 54 3.15 -6.36 -5.70
N ILE A 55 1.87 -6.14 -5.33
CA ILE A 55 1.52 -5.08 -4.35
C ILE A 55 2.30 -5.29 -3.07
N LYS A 56 2.25 -6.49 -2.50
CA LYS A 56 2.89 -6.80 -1.23
C LYS A 56 4.40 -6.57 -1.27
N ARG A 57 5.08 -7.06 -2.32
CA ARG A 57 6.55 -7.03 -2.41
C ARG A 57 7.10 -5.67 -2.80
N PHE A 58 6.36 -4.91 -3.61
CA PHE A 58 6.78 -3.61 -4.12
C PHE A 58 6.10 -2.44 -3.40
N SER A 59 5.40 -2.68 -2.29
CA SER A 59 4.93 -1.59 -1.41
C SER A 59 5.95 -1.30 -0.31
N PHE A 60 6.48 -0.08 -0.28
CA PHE A 60 7.43 0.37 0.72
C PHE A 60 7.42 1.89 0.88
N ILE A 61 7.95 2.33 2.01
CA ILE A 61 8.18 3.73 2.33
C ILE A 61 9.69 3.89 2.55
N LEU A 62 10.34 4.72 1.75
CA LEU A 62 11.74 5.08 1.88
C LEU A 62 11.86 6.49 2.44
N VAL A 63 12.53 6.61 3.57
CA VAL A 63 12.83 7.87 4.22
C VAL A 63 14.30 8.22 3.96
N SER A 64 14.51 9.41 3.43
CA SER A 64 15.82 10.06 3.27
C SER A 64 15.82 11.36 4.05
N ASP A 65 16.98 12.01 4.17
CA ASP A 65 17.16 13.23 4.97
C ASP A 65 16.36 14.43 4.44
N ARG A 66 15.81 14.34 3.23
CA ARG A 66 15.03 15.43 2.59
C ARG A 66 13.67 15.00 2.08
N THR A 67 13.45 13.71 1.83
CA THR A 67 12.24 13.22 1.15
C THR A 67 11.76 11.89 1.72
N ILE A 68 10.44 11.71 1.74
CA ILE A 68 9.76 10.44 1.91
C ILE A 68 9.26 9.99 0.54
N LYS A 69 9.76 8.85 0.06
CA LYS A 69 9.27 8.21 -1.15
C LYS A 69 8.36 7.05 -0.77
N ILE A 70 7.16 7.04 -1.31
CA ILE A 70 6.16 6.03 -1.01
C ILE A 70 5.79 5.35 -2.30
N GLN A 71 6.00 4.04 -2.34
CA GLN A 71 5.58 3.19 -3.43
C GLN A 71 4.56 2.20 -2.90
N PHE A 72 3.41 2.09 -3.56
CA PHE A 72 2.37 1.13 -3.26
C PHE A 72 2.17 0.21 -4.47
N GLY A 73 2.94 -0.88 -4.50
CA GLY A 73 2.98 -1.81 -5.63
C GLY A 73 3.40 -1.11 -6.92
N ALA A 74 2.69 -1.43 -8.01
CA ALA A 74 2.77 -0.70 -9.28
C ALA A 74 1.64 0.36 -9.43
N PHE A 75 0.86 0.58 -8.38
CA PHE A 75 -0.41 1.29 -8.46
C PHE A 75 -0.33 2.74 -8.06
N ALA A 76 0.46 3.07 -7.04
CA ALA A 76 0.60 4.43 -6.59
C ALA A 76 2.04 4.73 -6.20
N PHE A 77 2.47 5.93 -6.53
CA PHE A 77 3.77 6.45 -6.15
C PHE A 77 3.64 7.93 -5.76
N CYS A 78 4.23 8.32 -4.65
CA CYS A 78 4.37 9.71 -4.28
C CYS A 78 5.72 10.00 -3.61
N ASP A 79 6.22 11.20 -3.87
CA ASP A 79 7.41 11.75 -3.22
C ASP A 79 6.98 12.98 -2.42
N ILE A 80 7.37 13.03 -1.15
CA ILE A 80 7.01 14.10 -0.23
C ILE A 80 8.30 14.71 0.30
N ALA A 81 8.49 16.01 0.10
CA ALA A 81 9.57 16.74 0.76
C ALA A 81 9.29 16.79 2.27
N LEU A 82 10.29 16.47 3.09
CA LEU A 82 10.15 16.55 4.55
C LEU A 82 9.81 17.96 5.02
N SER A 83 10.32 18.99 4.34
CA SER A 83 9.99 20.40 4.59
C SER A 83 8.52 20.75 4.37
N ASN A 84 7.76 19.91 3.65
CA ASN A 84 6.33 20.12 3.42
C ASN A 84 5.45 19.40 4.47
N ILE A 85 6.04 18.64 5.39
CA ILE A 85 5.29 17.97 6.46
C ILE A 85 5.05 19.01 7.57
N LYS A 86 3.78 19.31 7.81
CA LYS A 86 3.34 20.26 8.84
C LYS A 86 3.12 19.59 10.18
N ASP A 87 2.44 18.44 10.17
CA ASP A 87 2.08 17.70 11.37
C ASP A 87 1.95 16.20 11.08
N ILE A 88 2.07 15.40 12.13
CA ILE A 88 1.99 13.94 12.09
C ILE A 88 1.13 13.48 13.24
N SER A 89 0.00 12.87 12.90
CA SER A 89 -0.93 12.31 13.87
C SER A 89 -1.14 10.82 13.63
N THR A 90 -1.84 10.18 14.57
CA THR A 90 -2.32 8.81 14.41
C THR A 90 -3.84 8.83 14.44
N ILE A 91 -4.45 8.14 13.48
CA ILE A 91 -5.91 8.05 13.36
C ILE A 91 -6.35 6.60 13.26
N GLU A 92 -7.58 6.33 13.69
CA GLU A 92 -8.21 5.02 13.51
C GLU A 92 -8.78 4.89 12.09
N HIS A 93 -8.25 3.96 11.31
CA HIS A 93 -8.73 3.62 9.96
C HIS A 93 -9.70 2.45 10.05
N LYS A 94 -10.95 2.66 9.64
CA LYS A 94 -12.00 1.67 9.81
C LYS A 94 -11.95 0.63 8.69
N ALA A 95 -12.28 -0.62 9.00
CA ALA A 95 -12.24 -1.71 8.01
C ALA A 95 -13.20 -1.46 6.83
N PHE A 96 -14.34 -0.80 7.05
CA PHE A 96 -15.30 -0.47 5.99
C PHE A 96 -14.76 0.54 4.98
N ASP A 97 -13.76 1.35 5.36
CA ASP A 97 -13.10 2.27 4.44
C ASP A 97 -12.21 1.52 3.42
N GLY A 98 -12.04 0.21 3.63
CA GLY A 98 -11.28 -0.68 2.79
C GLY A 98 -9.78 -0.57 3.00
N ILE A 99 -9.07 -1.49 2.33
CA ILE A 99 -7.62 -1.62 2.32
C ILE A 99 -7.15 -1.37 0.87
N GLY A 100 -6.06 -0.63 0.69
CA GLY A 100 -5.49 -0.25 -0.59
C GLY A 100 -5.21 1.25 -0.70
N VAL A 101 -5.21 1.76 -1.94
CA VAL A 101 -5.12 3.20 -2.23
C VAL A 101 -6.53 3.75 -2.40
N LYS A 102 -6.92 4.72 -1.58
CA LYS A 102 -8.25 5.33 -1.58
C LYS A 102 -8.13 6.85 -1.63
N ILE A 103 -8.86 7.45 -2.56
CA ILE A 103 -9.08 8.89 -2.58
C ILE A 103 -10.25 9.17 -1.65
N ARG A 104 -10.05 10.09 -0.72
CA ARG A 104 -11.07 10.57 0.20
C ARG A 104 -11.36 12.03 -0.12
N GLY A 105 -12.58 12.46 0.16
CA GLY A 105 -12.99 13.84 -0.11
C GLY A 105 -12.07 14.85 0.56
N ARG A 106 -12.00 16.07 0.02
CA ARG A 106 -11.23 17.21 0.56
C ARG A 106 -9.69 17.07 0.50
N GLY A 107 -9.17 16.33 -0.48
CA GLY A 107 -7.72 16.24 -0.72
C GLY A 107 -7.02 15.24 0.19
N GLU A 108 -7.70 14.21 0.67
CA GLU A 108 -7.12 13.15 1.47
C GLU A 108 -6.86 11.91 0.61
N ILE A 109 -5.71 11.26 0.81
CA ILE A 109 -5.41 9.94 0.25
C ILE A 109 -5.08 8.99 1.39
N ALA A 110 -5.57 7.76 1.32
CA ALA A 110 -5.15 6.68 2.21
C ALA A 110 -4.44 5.60 1.40
N MET A 111 -3.21 5.27 1.77
CA MET A 111 -2.48 4.10 1.29
C MET A 111 -2.27 3.17 2.49
N VAL A 112 -3.24 2.30 2.73
CA VAL A 112 -3.32 1.51 3.97
C VAL A 112 -3.50 0.04 3.65
N THR A 113 -2.77 -0.81 4.36
CA THR A 113 -2.77 -2.27 4.21
C THR A 113 -3.45 -2.99 5.38
N ARG A 114 -3.91 -2.24 6.39
CA ARG A 114 -4.67 -2.73 7.54
C ARG A 114 -5.69 -1.69 8.03
N ALA A 115 -6.73 -2.17 8.70
CA ALA A 115 -7.55 -1.35 9.60
C ALA A 115 -6.85 -1.18 10.96
N GLY A 116 -7.34 -0.25 11.77
CA GLY A 116 -6.76 0.09 13.07
C GLY A 116 -6.01 1.42 13.04
N LYS A 117 -5.10 1.62 13.99
CA LYS A 117 -4.22 2.80 14.04
C LYS A 117 -3.32 2.86 12.80
N VAL A 118 -3.35 4.01 12.13
CA VAL A 118 -2.52 4.38 10.98
C VAL A 118 -1.93 5.76 11.19
N VAL A 119 -0.80 6.03 10.53
CA VAL A 119 -0.14 7.34 10.54
C VAL A 119 -0.85 8.26 9.56
N GLU A 120 -1.10 9.49 9.98
CA GLU A 120 -1.64 10.55 9.12
C GLU A 120 -0.61 11.68 9.02
N LEU A 121 -0.18 11.96 7.80
CA LEU A 121 0.73 13.06 7.46
C LEU A 121 -0.10 14.24 6.96
N HIS A 122 0.03 15.37 7.65
CA HIS A 122 -0.56 16.65 7.26
C HIS A 122 0.48 17.49 6.55
N LEU A 123 0.18 17.92 5.33
CA LEU A 123 1.09 18.71 4.51
C LEU A 123 0.77 20.20 4.59
N ALA A 124 1.79 21.04 4.55
CA ALA A 124 1.64 22.50 4.51
C ALA A 124 1.07 22.95 3.15
N GLU A 125 1.55 22.35 2.07
CA GLU A 125 1.16 22.59 0.69
C GLU A 125 0.64 21.32 0.01
N MET A 126 -0.20 21.50 -1.01
CA MET A 126 -0.79 20.40 -1.77
C MET A 126 0.29 19.62 -2.53
N ASN A 127 0.33 18.31 -2.33
CA ASN A 127 1.22 17.39 -3.02
C ASN A 127 0.44 16.47 -3.97
N TYR A 128 1.12 15.66 -4.77
CA TYR A 128 0.52 14.82 -5.79
C TYR A 128 0.97 13.37 -5.68
N CYS A 129 0.02 12.47 -5.83
CA CYS A 129 0.25 11.04 -5.99
C CYS A 129 0.02 10.68 -7.45
N ARG A 130 0.95 9.93 -8.06
CA ARG A 130 0.74 9.32 -9.37
C ARG A 130 0.13 7.94 -9.17
N MET A 131 -1.10 7.76 -9.66
CA MET A 131 -1.78 6.48 -9.72
C MET A 131 -1.74 5.89 -11.13
N PHE A 132 -1.51 4.57 -11.21
CA PHE A 132 -1.40 3.79 -12.45
C PHE A 132 -0.40 4.36 -13.47
N GLY A 133 0.59 5.13 -13.00
CA GLY A 133 1.61 5.77 -13.84
C GLY A 133 1.18 7.09 -14.53
N PHE A 134 -0.11 7.37 -14.67
CA PHE A 134 -0.60 8.54 -15.42
C PHE A 134 -1.53 9.48 -14.63
N ALA A 135 -2.36 8.96 -13.73
CA ALA A 135 -3.35 9.76 -13.03
C ALA A 135 -2.68 10.53 -11.87
N ARG A 136 -2.70 11.87 -11.92
CA ARG A 136 -2.20 12.70 -10.81
C ARG A 136 -3.36 13.08 -9.91
N ILE A 137 -3.26 12.72 -8.64
CA ILE A 137 -4.27 13.05 -7.63
C ILE A 137 -3.60 13.92 -6.58
N SER A 138 -4.14 15.12 -6.41
CA SER A 138 -3.67 16.09 -5.44
C SER A 138 -4.18 15.76 -4.04
N PHE A 139 -3.34 15.94 -3.03
CA PHE A 139 -3.68 15.70 -1.63
C PHE A 139 -2.91 16.63 -0.69
N ASN A 140 -3.49 16.93 0.47
CA ASN A 140 -2.86 17.63 1.59
C ASN A 140 -2.80 16.76 2.86
N VAL A 141 -3.52 15.63 2.87
CA VAL A 141 -3.48 14.64 3.95
C VAL A 141 -3.20 13.27 3.37
N LEU A 142 -2.24 12.54 3.96
CA LEU A 142 -1.88 11.19 3.56
C LEU A 142 -1.90 10.22 4.73
N ARG A 143 -2.70 9.16 4.62
CA ARG A 143 -2.73 8.07 5.61
C ARG A 143 -1.88 6.89 5.16
N LEU A 144 -1.07 6.37 6.08
CA LEU A 144 -0.11 5.29 5.85
C LEU A 144 -0.16 4.27 7.00
N SER A 145 0.05 3.00 6.69
CA SER A 145 0.15 1.92 7.69
C SER A 145 1.55 1.26 7.69
N PRO A 146 2.61 1.98 8.11
CA PRO A 146 3.96 1.42 8.22
C PRO A 146 4.04 0.31 9.27
N GLU A 147 4.89 -0.70 9.02
CA GLU A 147 5.07 -1.88 9.88
C GLU A 147 5.50 -1.53 11.31
N LYS A 148 6.43 -0.58 11.43
CA LYS A 148 6.92 -0.05 12.70
C LYS A 148 6.45 1.39 12.87
N GLN A 149 5.15 1.53 13.15
CA GLN A 149 4.47 2.83 13.20
C GLN A 149 5.13 3.83 14.16
N ASP A 150 5.41 3.43 15.40
CA ASP A 150 5.96 4.34 16.39
C ASP A 150 7.37 4.82 16.00
N GLU A 151 8.20 3.90 15.52
CA GLU A 151 9.54 4.20 15.01
C GLU A 151 9.50 5.11 13.77
N PHE A 152 8.52 4.90 12.89
CA PHE A 152 8.30 5.78 11.74
C PHE A 152 7.95 7.20 12.20
N ILE A 153 7.00 7.35 13.12
CA ILE A 153 6.56 8.66 13.63
C ILE A 153 7.72 9.40 14.29
N VAL A 154 8.44 8.75 15.21
CA VAL A 154 9.57 9.35 15.92
C VAL A 154 10.62 9.86 14.95
N MET A 155 10.98 9.05 13.96
CA MET A 155 11.98 9.43 12.96
C MET A 155 11.55 10.62 12.11
N ILE A 156 10.31 10.64 11.60
CA ILE A 156 9.88 11.79 10.80
C ILE A 156 9.80 13.04 11.69
N LYS A 157 9.33 12.93 12.93
CA LYS A 157 9.31 14.04 13.89
C LYS A 157 10.70 14.62 14.13
N GLU A 158 11.70 13.78 14.37
CA GLU A 158 13.09 14.19 14.55
C GLU A 158 13.66 14.88 13.29
N LEU A 159 13.37 14.33 12.10
CA LEU A 159 13.88 14.88 10.83
C LEU A 159 13.21 16.20 10.43
N VAL A 160 11.94 16.40 10.81
CA VAL A 160 11.20 17.63 10.50
C VAL A 160 11.34 18.67 11.63
N GLY A 161 11.77 18.27 12.82
CA GLY A 161 11.86 19.15 14.00
C GLY A 161 10.52 19.40 14.67
N ILE A 162 9.58 18.44 14.59
CA ILE A 162 8.26 18.50 15.23
C ILE A 162 8.33 17.72 16.55
N HIS A 163 8.02 18.38 17.67
CA HIS A 163 7.98 17.74 19.00
C HIS A 163 6.56 17.28 19.33
#